data_AF-A0A1E9GC13-F1
#
_entry.id   AF-A0A1E9GC13-F1
#
_cell.length_a   1.000
_cell.length_b   1.000
_cell.length_c   1.000
_cell.angle_alpha   90.00
_cell.angle_beta   90.00
_cell.angle_gamma   90.00
#
_symmetry.space_group_name_H-M   'P 1'
#
loop_
_entity.id
_entity.type
_entity.pdbx_description
1 polymer ?
#
loop_
_entity_poly.entity_id
_entity_poly.type
_entity_poly.pdbx_seq_one_letter_code
_entity_poly.pdbx_strand_id
1 'polypeptide(L)'
;MSVHLGIRHDRLLRKQAAQMFEKGFGYGLTASRLGMSAATVREWQKTYHVIGKDGLLTMGVKHTKYDYETKVAAAKAVVDGGMSKPEAMARFGIASTTPLKQWCRLYREGGAQALKPKPKGRP
;
A
#
# COMPACT_ATOMS: atom_id res chain seq x y z
N MET A 1 -18.48 -16.00 -0.22
CA MET A 1 -17.88 -15.11 -1.24
C MET A 1 -17.41 -13.85 -0.53
N SER A 2 -16.11 -13.73 -0.23
CA SER A 2 -15.57 -12.56 0.50
C SER A 2 -15.15 -11.49 -0.48
N VAL A 3 -15.99 -10.45 -0.60
CA VAL A 3 -15.73 -9.29 -1.45
C VAL A 3 -14.62 -8.43 -0.85
N HIS A 4 -13.42 -8.52 -1.42
CA HIS A 4 -12.31 -7.62 -1.12
C HIS A 4 -12.60 -6.23 -1.72
N LEU A 5 -13.35 -5.39 -0.99
CA LEU A 5 -13.57 -4.00 -1.35
C LEU A 5 -12.43 -3.10 -0.82
N GLY A 6 -11.52 -2.71 -1.72
CA GLY A 6 -11.29 -1.28 -1.95
C GLY A 6 -10.52 -0.42 -0.93
N ILE A 7 -9.27 -0.78 -0.61
CA ILE A 7 -8.05 0.00 -0.93
C ILE A 7 -7.80 1.40 -0.30
N ARG A 8 -8.72 2.08 0.41
CA ARG A 8 -8.35 3.36 1.12
C ARG A 8 -8.89 3.53 2.52
N HIS A 9 -10.12 3.10 2.78
CA HIS A 9 -10.74 3.22 4.10
C HIS A 9 -10.32 2.11 5.08
N ASP A 10 -9.68 1.06 4.58
CA ASP A 10 -9.30 -0.11 5.37
C ASP A 10 -8.14 0.19 6.34
N ARG A 11 -7.17 1.03 5.95
CA ARG A 11 -6.03 1.39 6.83
C ARG A 11 -6.47 2.09 8.11
N LEU A 12 -7.49 2.96 8.03
CA LEU A 12 -8.04 3.63 9.22
C LEU A 12 -8.75 2.64 10.14
N LEU A 13 -9.57 1.74 9.58
CA LEU A 13 -10.26 0.69 10.32
C LEU A 13 -9.28 -0.30 10.96
N ARG A 14 -8.20 -0.69 10.26
CA ARG A 14 -7.12 -1.51 10.81
C ARG A 14 -6.35 -0.80 11.93
N LYS A 15 -6.15 0.51 11.82
CA LYS A 15 -5.55 1.31 12.91
C LYS A 15 -6.45 1.33 14.14
N GLN A 16 -7.76 1.49 13.97
CA GLN A 16 -8.72 1.41 15.08
C GLN A 16 -8.79 0.01 15.68
N ALA A 17 -8.78 -1.03 14.85
CA ALA A 17 -8.71 -2.42 15.33
C ALA A 17 -7.42 -2.69 16.11
N ALA A 18 -6.26 -2.21 15.63
CA ALA A 18 -4.99 -2.33 16.35
C ALA A 18 -5.03 -1.66 17.73
N GLN A 19 -5.63 -0.47 17.84
CA GLN A 19 -5.81 0.22 19.13
C GLN A 19 -6.74 -0.54 20.08
N MET A 20 -7.77 -1.21 19.54
CA MET A 20 -8.67 -2.04 20.32
C MET A 20 -7.97 -3.31 20.82
N PHE A 21 -7.19 -3.97 19.97
CA PHE A 21 -6.40 -5.14 20.35
C PHE A 21 -5.32 -4.80 21.38
N GLU A 22 -4.66 -3.65 21.25
CA GLU A 22 -3.70 -3.12 22.22
C GLU A 22 -4.33 -2.86 23.59
N LYS A 23 -5.62 -2.47 23.61
CA LYS A 23 -6.43 -2.33 24.84
C LYS A 23 -7.02 -3.65 25.36
N GLY A 24 -6.72 -4.78 24.72
CA GLY A 24 -7.18 -6.11 25.14
C GLY A 24 -8.60 -6.48 24.68
N PHE A 25 -9.21 -5.71 23.77
CA PHE A 25 -10.54 -6.05 23.26
C PHE A 25 -10.49 -7.21 22.27
N GLY A 26 -11.44 -8.15 22.39
CA GLY A 26 -11.58 -9.28 21.48
C GLY A 26 -12.12 -8.90 20.08
N TYR A 27 -11.98 -9.83 19.13
CA TYR A 27 -12.43 -9.61 17.75
C TYR A 27 -13.94 -9.37 17.62
N GLY A 28 -14.78 -9.98 18.47
CA GLY A 28 -16.23 -9.83 18.41
C GLY A 28 -16.68 -8.39 18.70
N LEU A 29 -16.20 -7.82 19.82
CA LEU A 29 -16.49 -6.44 20.19
C LEU A 29 -15.93 -5.46 19.15
N THR A 30 -14.71 -5.72 18.68
CA THR A 30 -14.05 -4.88 17.67
C THR A 30 -14.82 -4.90 16.34
N ALA A 31 -15.34 -6.07 15.93
CA ALA A 31 -16.19 -6.20 14.74
C ALA A 31 -17.50 -5.41 14.86
N SER A 32 -18.21 -5.54 15.98
CA SER A 32 -19.43 -4.78 16.24
C SER A 32 -19.18 -3.27 16.27
N ARG A 33 -18.06 -2.83 16.88
CA ARG A 33 -17.67 -1.41 16.97
C ARG A 33 -17.31 -0.81 15.61
N LEU A 34 -16.69 -1.61 14.73
CA LEU A 34 -16.26 -1.18 13.39
C LEU A 34 -17.31 -1.46 12.30
N GLY A 35 -18.45 -2.09 12.64
CA GLY A 35 -19.47 -2.50 11.66
C GLY A 35 -18.96 -3.55 10.67
N MET A 36 -17.97 -4.34 11.06
CA MET A 36 -17.31 -5.33 10.20
C MET A 36 -17.74 -6.76 10.53
N SER A 37 -17.53 -7.68 9.60
CA SER A 37 -17.76 -9.08 9.89
C SER A 37 -16.76 -9.60 10.93
N ALA A 38 -17.25 -10.38 11.89
CA ALA A 38 -16.40 -11.01 12.91
C ALA A 38 -15.30 -11.90 12.28
N ALA A 39 -15.57 -12.49 11.11
CA ALA A 39 -14.59 -13.28 10.36
C ALA A 39 -13.38 -12.43 9.92
N THR A 40 -13.60 -11.23 9.36
CA THR A 40 -12.53 -10.34 8.93
C THR A 40 -11.69 -9.85 10.11
N VAL A 41 -12.34 -9.44 11.20
CA VAL A 41 -11.63 -8.94 12.39
C VAL A 41 -10.88 -10.06 13.12
N ARG A 42 -11.37 -11.30 13.07
CA ARG A 42 -10.64 -12.47 13.58
C ARG A 42 -9.33 -12.69 12.82
N GLU A 43 -9.34 -12.53 11.50
CA GLU A 43 -8.12 -12.62 10.69
C GLU A 43 -7.14 -11.51 11.06
N TRP A 44 -7.63 -10.28 11.28
CA TRP A 44 -6.82 -9.15 11.73
C TRP A 44 -6.18 -9.40 13.10
N GLN A 45 -6.92 -9.98 14.04
CA GLN A 45 -6.40 -10.30 15.36
C GLN A 45 -5.30 -11.37 15.29
N LYS A 46 -5.45 -12.38 14.41
CA LYS A 46 -4.39 -13.38 14.18
C LYS A 46 -3.12 -12.72 13.66
N THR A 47 -3.24 -11.88 12.63
CA THR A 47 -2.09 -11.15 12.08
C THR A 47 -1.45 -10.23 13.13
N TYR A 48 -2.26 -9.58 13.96
CA TYR A 48 -1.77 -8.75 15.07
C TYR A 48 -0.99 -9.58 16.10
N HIS A 49 -1.44 -10.79 16.45
CA HIS A 49 -0.70 -11.65 17.37
C HIS A 49 0.60 -12.22 16.78
N VAL A 50 0.65 -12.47 15.47
CA VAL A 50 1.82 -13.07 14.81
C VAL A 50 2.87 -12.04 14.41
N ILE A 51 2.45 -10.93 13.81
CA ILE A 51 3.33 -9.93 13.18
C ILE A 51 3.29 -8.58 13.93
N GLY A 52 2.29 -8.37 14.79
CA GLY A 52 2.09 -7.11 15.49
C GLY A 52 1.33 -6.07 14.68
N LYS A 53 1.31 -4.85 15.21
CA LYS A 53 0.58 -3.70 14.65
C LYS A 53 0.97 -3.37 13.21
N ASP A 54 2.26 -3.44 12.89
CA ASP A 54 2.77 -3.18 11.53
C ASP A 54 2.25 -4.20 10.51
N GLY A 55 2.26 -5.49 10.89
CA GLY A 55 1.71 -6.55 10.04
C GLY A 55 0.22 -6.37 9.79
N LEU A 56 -0.54 -5.97 10.80
CA LEU A 56 -1.95 -5.64 10.63
C LEU A 56 -2.14 -4.43 9.70
N LEU A 57 -1.40 -3.33 9.89
CA LEU A 57 -1.56 -2.12 9.08
C LEU A 57 -1.17 -2.31 7.61
N THR A 58 -0.29 -3.26 7.32
CA THR A 58 0.18 -3.62 5.98
C THR A 58 -0.62 -4.75 5.34
N MET A 59 -1.42 -5.48 6.13
CA MET A 59 -2.28 -6.58 5.67
C MET A 59 -3.23 -6.09 4.56
N GLY A 60 -3.30 -6.81 3.44
CA GLY A 60 -4.20 -6.48 2.32
C GLY A 60 -3.80 -5.24 1.52
N VAL A 61 -2.69 -4.57 1.85
CA VAL A 61 -2.04 -3.65 0.91
C VAL A 61 -1.52 -4.52 -0.22
N LYS A 62 -2.22 -4.51 -1.36
CA LYS A 62 -1.67 -5.08 -2.60
C LYS A 62 -0.36 -4.35 -2.87
N HIS A 63 0.77 -4.98 -2.57
CA HIS A 63 2.12 -4.57 -2.96
C HIS A 63 2.27 -4.44 -4.50
N THR A 64 1.23 -4.75 -5.27
CA THR A 64 1.20 -4.68 -6.73
C THR A 64 1.21 -3.26 -7.31
N LYS A 65 0.96 -2.22 -6.50
CA LYS A 65 1.09 -0.83 -6.97
C LYS A 65 2.07 -0.10 -6.07
N TYR A 66 3.30 0.08 -6.57
CA TYR A 66 4.21 1.09 -6.04
C TYR A 66 3.46 2.41 -5.85
N ASP A 67 3.62 3.01 -4.68
CA ASP A 67 2.98 4.28 -4.37
C ASP A 67 3.40 5.34 -5.40
N TYR A 68 2.51 6.28 -5.70
CA TYR A 68 2.82 7.36 -6.63
C TYR A 68 4.08 8.12 -6.18
N GLU A 69 4.24 8.34 -4.87
CA GLU A 69 5.42 9.00 -4.32
C GLU A 69 6.69 8.19 -4.60
N THR A 70 6.66 6.87 -4.40
CA THR A 70 7.80 5.98 -4.69
C THR A 70 8.15 6.00 -6.18
N LYS A 71 7.15 6.00 -7.06
CA LYS A 71 7.37 6.06 -8.52
C LYS A 71 8.04 7.36 -8.95
N VAL A 72 7.55 8.48 -8.44
CA VAL A 72 8.07 9.81 -8.76
C VAL A 72 9.47 9.98 -8.18
N ALA A 73 9.69 9.58 -6.93
CA ALA A 73 11.00 9.66 -6.28
C ALA A 73 12.06 8.84 -7.02
N ALA A 74 11.72 7.61 -7.42
CA ALA A 74 12.64 6.76 -8.18
C ALA A 74 12.92 7.31 -9.59
N ALA A 75 11.90 7.78 -10.30
CA ALA A 75 12.09 8.36 -11.63
C ALA A 75 12.89 9.67 -11.57
N LYS A 76 12.61 10.55 -10.60
CA LYS A 76 13.35 11.79 -10.36
C LYS A 76 14.81 11.53 -10.02
N ALA A 77 15.09 10.55 -9.14
CA ALA A 77 16.46 10.21 -8.78
C ALA A 77 17.27 9.77 -10.01
N VAL A 78 16.66 9.01 -10.93
CA VAL A 78 17.35 8.54 -12.15
C VAL A 78 17.44 9.63 -13.23
N VAL A 79 16.39 10.43 -13.43
CA VAL A 79 16.33 11.42 -14.52
C VAL A 79 17.00 12.73 -14.14
N ASP A 80 16.67 13.28 -12.97
CA ASP A 80 17.20 14.58 -12.51
C ASP A 80 18.45 14.41 -11.65
N GLY A 81 18.49 13.34 -10.83
CA GLY A 81 19.60 13.06 -9.92
C GLY A 81 20.77 12.28 -10.53
N GLY A 82 20.66 11.85 -11.79
CA GLY A 82 21.70 11.07 -12.47
C GLY A 82 21.95 9.67 -11.88
N MET A 83 21.10 9.21 -10.96
CA MET A 83 21.27 7.92 -10.27
C MET A 83 21.15 6.75 -11.25
N SER A 84 21.97 5.72 -11.03
CA SER A 84 21.88 4.50 -11.83
C SER A 84 20.57 3.75 -11.54
N LYS A 85 20.03 3.05 -12.55
CA LYS A 85 18.77 2.29 -12.38
C LYS A 85 18.87 1.21 -11.29
N PRO A 86 19.97 0.43 -11.18
CA PRO A 86 20.11 -0.57 -10.11
C PRO A 86 20.15 0.07 -8.71
N GLU A 87 20.82 1.21 -8.57
CA GLU A 87 20.90 1.94 -7.32
C GLU A 87 19.54 2.50 -6.89
N ALA A 88 18.77 3.04 -7.84
CA ALA A 88 17.40 3.46 -7.58
C ALA A 88 16.50 2.27 -7.20
N MET A 89 16.69 1.09 -7.81
CA MET A 89 15.93 -0.10 -7.42
C MET A 89 16.19 -0.52 -5.98
N ALA A 90 17.46 -0.54 -5.56
CA ALA A 90 17.84 -0.87 -4.18
C ALA A 90 17.29 0.18 -3.20
N ARG A 91 17.45 1.47 -3.52
CA ARG A 91 17.04 2.58 -2.65
C ARG A 91 15.53 2.68 -2.47
N PHE A 92 14.76 2.39 -3.51
CA PHE A 92 13.29 2.54 -3.51
C PHE A 92 12.53 1.20 -3.42
N GLY A 93 13.24 0.08 -3.20
CA GLY A 93 12.63 -1.24 -3.05
C GLY A 93 11.89 -1.74 -4.29
N ILE A 94 12.40 -1.40 -5.49
CA ILE A 94 11.77 -1.78 -6.76
C ILE A 94 12.28 -3.14 -7.18
N ALA A 95 11.39 -4.12 -7.22
CA ALA A 95 11.71 -5.51 -7.52
C ALA A 95 12.10 -5.76 -9.00
N SER A 96 11.86 -4.79 -9.90
CA SER A 96 12.11 -4.99 -11.34
C SER A 96 12.52 -3.71 -12.08
N THR A 97 13.42 -3.86 -13.05
CA THR A 97 13.90 -2.75 -13.90
C THR A 97 12.83 -2.22 -14.85
N THR A 98 11.92 -3.09 -15.33
CA THR A 98 10.87 -2.76 -16.32
C THR A 98 9.97 -1.60 -15.88
N PRO A 99 9.32 -1.64 -14.69
CA PRO A 99 8.50 -0.52 -14.22
C PRO A 99 9.32 0.75 -14.03
N LEU A 100 10.57 0.65 -13.54
CA LEU A 100 11.45 1.81 -13.37
C LEU A 100 11.78 2.48 -14.71
N LYS A 101 12.09 1.70 -15.75
CA LYS A 101 12.33 2.23 -17.11
C LYS A 101 11.09 2.97 -17.64
N GLN A 102 9.91 2.41 -17.45
CA GLN A 102 8.66 3.04 -17.85
C GLN A 102 8.44 4.36 -17.10
N TRP A 103 8.71 4.40 -15.80
CA TRP A 103 8.58 5.63 -15.02
C TRP A 103 9.55 6.71 -15.43
N CYS A 104 10.82 6.35 -15.68
CA CYS A 104 11.82 7.31 -16.17
C CYS A 104 11.40 7.91 -17.52
N ARG A 105 10.82 7.10 -18.42
CA ARG A 105 10.32 7.58 -19.71
C ARG A 105 9.15 8.56 -19.52
N LEU A 106 8.13 8.17 -18.76
CA LEU A 106 6.97 9.03 -18.49
C LEU A 106 7.39 10.34 -17.79
N TYR A 107 8.34 10.27 -16.86
CA TYR A 107 8.87 11.44 -16.16
C TYR A 107 9.58 12.42 -17.11
N ARG A 108 10.29 11.93 -18.13
CA ARG A 108 10.88 12.80 -19.17
C ARG A 108 9.84 13.45 -20.06
N GLU A 109 8.73 12.75 -20.33
CA GLU A 109 7.66 13.23 -21.21
C GLU A 109 6.73 14.25 -20.53
N GLY A 110 6.50 14.14 -19.21
CA GLY A 110 5.56 15.03 -18.51
C GLY A 110 5.76 15.15 -17.00
N GLY A 111 6.98 14.89 -16.53
CA GLY A 111 7.37 15.02 -15.12
C GLY A 111 6.57 14.13 -14.17
N ALA A 112 6.46 14.56 -12.92
CA ALA A 112 5.66 13.86 -11.90
C ALA A 112 4.19 13.69 -12.33
N GLN A 113 3.64 14.64 -13.09
CA GLN A 113 2.24 14.59 -13.52
C GLN A 113 1.94 13.41 -14.46
N ALA A 114 2.90 13.03 -15.32
CA ALA A 114 2.77 11.87 -16.21
C ALA A 114 2.75 10.52 -15.47
N LEU A 115 3.27 10.48 -14.24
CA LEU A 115 3.26 9.30 -13.37
C LEU A 115 1.98 9.17 -12.54
N LYS A 116 1.11 10.18 -12.56
CA LYS A 116 -0.17 10.11 -11.85
C LYS A 116 -0.99 8.97 -12.43
N PRO A 117 -1.69 8.20 -11.59
CA PRO A 117 -2.61 7.19 -12.09
C PRO A 117 -3.68 7.90 -12.94
N LYS A 118 -3.64 7.71 -14.27
CA LYS A 118 -4.71 8.17 -15.15
C LYS A 118 -6.02 7.49 -14.70
N PRO A 119 -7.13 8.24 -14.54
CA PRO A 119 -8.43 7.62 -14.30
C PRO A 119 -8.71 6.68 -15.47
N LYS A 120 -9.04 5.42 -15.18
CA LYS A 120 -9.49 4.47 -16.20
C LYS A 120 -10.81 5.00 -16.77
N GLY A 121 -10.76 5.60 -17.96
CA GLY A 121 -11.95 5.81 -18.78
C GLY A 121 -12.54 4.44 -19.09
N ARG A 122 -13.77 4.21 -18.65
CA ARG A 122 -14.60 3.07 -19.03
C ARG A 122 -15.27 3.45 -20.36
N PRO A 123 -15.15 2.64 -21.43
CA PRO A 123 -16.04 2.76 -22.60
C PRO A 123 -17.49 2.44 -22.21
#